data_AF-A0A529F7X5-F1
#
_entry.id   AF-A0A529F7X5-F1
#
_cell.length_a   1.000
_cell.length_b   1.000
_cell.length_c   1.000
_cell.angle_alpha   90.00
_cell.angle_beta   90.00
_cell.angle_gamma   90.00
#
_symmetry.space_group_name_H-M   'P 1'
#
loop_
_entity.id
_entity.type
_entity.pdbx_description
1 polymer ?
#
loop_
_entity_poly.entity_id
_entity_poly.type
_entity_poly.pdbx_seq_one_letter_code
_entity_poly.pdbx_strand_id
1 'polypeptide(L)'
;ARAAARRLAGKHAPLVVIAAHGDGNKRMTADQVVAISDSMIGDGANLIYVKTPGVGPDMAELAQRVPKLRLVDSGAAQDIPVSDILLALG
;
A
#
# COMPACT_ATOMS: atom_id res chain seq x y z
N ALA A 1 14.01 -5.27 20.44
CA ALA A 1 13.44 -4.90 19.12
C ALA A 1 12.41 -5.92 18.61
N ARG A 2 12.79 -7.15 18.24
CA ARG A 2 11.89 -8.16 17.62
C ARG A 2 10.66 -8.54 18.44
N ALA A 3 10.80 -8.70 19.76
CA ALA A 3 9.68 -8.98 20.67
C ALA A 3 8.72 -7.79 20.83
N ALA A 4 9.23 -6.56 20.76
CA ALA A 4 8.40 -5.35 20.80
C ALA A 4 7.60 -5.17 19.50
N ALA A 5 8.22 -5.46 18.35
CA ALA A 5 7.54 -5.51 17.05
C ALA A 5 6.42 -6.58 17.03
N ARG A 6 6.66 -7.76 17.62
CA ARG A 6 5.63 -8.81 17.76
C ARG A 6 4.48 -8.42 18.70
N ARG A 7 4.75 -7.68 19.77
CA ARG A 7 3.69 -7.16 20.67
C ARG A 7 2.85 -6.07 20.02
N LEU A 8 3.44 -5.23 19.16
CA LEU A 8 2.69 -4.27 18.34
C LEU A 8 1.81 -4.98 17.32
N ALA A 9 2.35 -6.01 16.63
CA ALA A 9 1.60 -6.84 15.69
C ALA A 9 0.44 -7.63 16.32
N GLY A 10 0.53 -7.97 17.62
CA GLY A 10 -0.50 -8.74 18.32
C GLY A 10 -1.68 -7.94 18.90
N LYS A 11 -1.64 -6.60 18.82
CA LYS A 11 -2.73 -5.73 19.32
C LYS A 11 -3.21 -4.71 18.29
N HIS A 12 -2.42 -4.38 17.28
CA HIS A 12 -2.77 -3.42 16.24
C HIS A 12 -2.51 -4.05 14.87
N ALA A 13 -3.54 -4.11 14.04
CA ALA A 13 -3.44 -4.50 12.64
C ALA A 13 -2.33 -3.67 11.96
N PRO A 14 -1.23 -4.30 11.49
CA PRO A 14 -0.09 -3.56 10.97
C PRO A 14 -0.52 -2.74 9.75
N LEU A 15 -0.10 -1.48 9.70
CA LEU A 15 -0.26 -0.64 8.51
C LEU A 15 0.81 -1.06 7.48
N VAL A 16 0.36 -1.51 6.31
CA VAL A 16 1.24 -1.85 5.19
C VAL A 16 0.97 -0.91 4.03
N VAL A 17 2.05 -0.33 3.50
CA VAL A 17 1.97 0.58 2.36
C VAL A 17 2.55 -0.09 1.11
N ILE A 18 1.75 -0.13 0.05
CA ILE A 18 2.14 -0.69 -1.25
C ILE A 18 2.44 0.47 -2.20
N ALA A 19 3.70 0.59 -2.60
CA ALA A 19 4.14 1.43 -3.71
C ALA A 19 4.47 0.53 -4.90
N ALA A 20 3.52 0.39 -5.83
CA ALA A 20 3.62 -0.52 -6.97
C ALA A 20 4.12 0.14 -8.27
N HIS A 21 4.26 1.46 -8.26
CA HIS A 21 4.74 2.22 -9.40
C HIS A 21 6.27 2.27 -9.36
N GLY A 22 6.88 2.15 -10.52
CA GLY A 22 8.32 2.23 -10.67
C GLY A 22 8.70 2.17 -12.14
N ASP A 23 9.96 2.52 -12.43
CA ASP A 23 10.45 2.51 -13.81
C ASP A 23 10.91 1.11 -14.25
N GLY A 24 10.69 0.82 -15.53
CA GLY A 24 11.10 -0.45 -16.16
C GLY A 24 10.46 -1.68 -15.51
N ASN A 25 11.29 -2.62 -15.05
CA ASN A 25 10.85 -3.89 -14.46
C ASN A 25 10.61 -3.81 -12.94
N LYS A 26 10.66 -2.60 -12.34
CA LYS A 26 10.48 -2.39 -10.90
C LYS A 26 9.04 -2.05 -10.49
N ARG A 27 8.08 -2.32 -11.38
CA ARG A 27 6.64 -2.11 -11.15
C ARG A 27 5.95 -3.44 -10.85
N MET A 28 4.89 -3.40 -10.06
CA MET A 28 4.02 -4.55 -9.85
C MET A 28 2.85 -4.50 -10.83
N THR A 29 2.37 -5.66 -11.26
CA THR A 29 1.11 -5.77 -12.01
C THR A 29 -0.09 -5.65 -11.07
N ALA A 30 -1.28 -5.40 -11.62
CA ALA A 30 -2.51 -5.40 -10.84
C ALA A 30 -2.71 -6.76 -10.14
N ASP A 31 -2.49 -7.88 -10.83
CA ASP A 31 -2.60 -9.22 -10.25
C ASP A 31 -1.68 -9.43 -9.05
N GLN A 32 -0.44 -8.93 -9.10
CA GLN A 32 0.49 -9.03 -7.99
C GLN A 32 0.05 -8.18 -6.80
N VAL A 33 -0.46 -6.97 -7.04
CA VAL A 33 -0.99 -6.10 -5.97
C VAL A 33 -2.22 -6.75 -5.33
N VAL A 34 -3.13 -7.32 -6.13
CA VAL A 34 -4.32 -8.01 -5.64
C VAL A 34 -3.94 -9.21 -4.78
N ALA A 35 -3.08 -10.09 -5.28
CA ALA A 35 -2.67 -11.30 -4.55
C ALA A 35 -2.02 -10.98 -3.20
N ILE A 36 -1.14 -9.97 -3.14
CA ILE A 36 -0.51 -9.53 -1.88
C ILE A 36 -1.55 -8.89 -0.97
N SER A 37 -2.44 -8.06 -1.53
CA SER A 37 -3.43 -7.34 -0.74
C SER A 37 -4.42 -8.28 -0.07
N ASP A 38 -4.95 -9.25 -0.81
CA ASP A 38 -5.87 -10.25 -0.28
C ASP A 38 -5.21 -11.09 0.82
N SER A 39 -3.97 -11.52 0.61
CA SER A 39 -3.22 -12.27 1.62
C SER A 39 -3.04 -11.47 2.91
N MET A 40 -2.53 -10.24 2.81
CA MET A 40 -2.20 -9.45 4.00
C MET A 40 -3.46 -8.94 4.73
N ILE A 41 -4.52 -8.58 4.00
CA ILE A 41 -5.82 -8.25 4.59
C ILE A 41 -6.41 -9.48 5.28
N GLY A 42 -6.29 -10.66 4.68
CA GLY A 42 -6.66 -11.95 5.29
C GLY A 42 -5.93 -12.22 6.60
N ASP A 43 -4.66 -11.83 6.69
CA ASP A 43 -3.84 -11.90 7.90
C ASP A 43 -4.14 -10.77 8.92
N GLY A 44 -5.11 -9.90 8.62
CA GLY A 44 -5.57 -8.84 9.52
C GLY A 44 -4.77 -7.55 9.43
N ALA A 45 -4.02 -7.32 8.36
CA ALA A 45 -3.31 -6.06 8.14
C ALA A 45 -4.24 -4.94 7.61
N ASN A 46 -3.92 -3.69 7.95
CA ASN A 46 -4.52 -2.51 7.33
C ASN A 46 -3.65 -2.13 6.13
N LEU A 47 -4.19 -2.17 4.91
CA LEU A 47 -3.42 -1.89 3.70
C LEU A 47 -3.80 -0.56 3.07
N ILE A 48 -2.77 0.19 2.66
CA ILE A 48 -2.89 1.39 1.83
C ILE A 48 -2.05 1.18 0.57
N TYR A 49 -2.68 1.30 -0.58
CA TYR A 49 -2.00 1.47 -1.86
C TYR A 49 -1.80 2.96 -2.12
N VAL A 50 -0.54 3.35 -2.37
CA VAL A 50 -0.20 4.73 -2.74
C VAL A 50 0.18 4.75 -4.21
N LYS A 51 -0.62 5.46 -5.01
CA LYS A 51 -0.27 5.78 -6.38
C LYS A 51 0.74 6.92 -6.39
N THR A 52 1.99 6.59 -6.72
CA THR A 52 3.06 7.56 -6.96
C THR A 52 3.20 7.85 -8.46
N PRO A 53 3.86 8.94 -8.87
CA PRO A 53 4.15 9.19 -10.28
C PRO A 53 4.85 7.99 -10.96
N GLY A 54 4.54 7.76 -12.24
CA GLY A 54 5.08 6.64 -13.03
C GLY A 54 3.98 5.71 -13.57
N VAL A 55 4.39 4.52 -14.04
CA VAL A 55 3.46 3.51 -14.57
C VAL A 55 3.23 2.43 -13.52
N GLY A 56 1.96 2.14 -13.25
CA GLY A 56 1.55 1.11 -12.29
C GLY A 56 0.08 0.74 -12.43
N PRO A 57 -0.42 -0.12 -11.54
CA PRO A 57 -1.81 -0.59 -11.57
C PRO A 57 -2.84 0.53 -11.46
N ASP A 58 -3.92 0.40 -12.21
CA ASP A 58 -5.03 1.34 -12.19
C ASP A 58 -5.79 1.28 -10.87
N MET A 59 -6.12 2.45 -10.30
CA MET A 59 -6.79 2.52 -9.01
C MET A 59 -8.26 2.07 -9.08
N ALA A 60 -8.96 2.32 -10.18
CA ALA A 60 -10.35 1.91 -10.32
C ALA A 60 -10.44 0.37 -10.46
N GLU A 61 -9.50 -0.23 -11.19
CA GLU A 61 -9.35 -1.69 -11.24
C GLU A 61 -9.10 -2.28 -9.85
N LEU A 62 -8.14 -1.73 -9.11
CA LEU A 62 -7.83 -2.20 -7.75
C LEU A 62 -8.99 -2.03 -6.78
N ALA A 63 -9.75 -0.93 -6.87
CA ALA A 63 -10.93 -0.68 -6.04
C ALA A 63 -12.02 -1.75 -6.26
N GLN A 64 -12.19 -2.20 -7.50
CA GLN A 64 -13.17 -3.24 -7.83
C GLN A 64 -12.70 -4.63 -7.35
N ARG A 65 -11.41 -4.93 -7.52
CA ARG A 65 -10.85 -6.26 -7.24
C ARG A 65 -10.58 -6.49 -5.75
N VAL A 66 -10.18 -5.44 -5.01
CA VAL A 66 -9.91 -5.50 -3.57
C VAL A 66 -10.63 -4.35 -2.85
N PRO A 67 -11.95 -4.47 -2.60
CA PRO A 67 -12.75 -3.37 -2.03
C PRO A 67 -12.30 -2.90 -0.64
N LYS A 68 -11.55 -3.73 0.09
CA LYS A 68 -11.00 -3.40 1.42
C LYS A 68 -9.67 -2.66 1.36
N LEU A 69 -9.04 -2.57 0.18
CA LEU A 69 -7.78 -1.85 -0.02
C LEU A 69 -8.05 -0.35 0.00
N ARG A 70 -7.38 0.38 0.90
CA ARG A 70 -7.45 1.85 0.90
C ARG A 70 -6.55 2.38 -0.22
N LEU A 71 -7.08 3.28 -1.03
CA LEU A 71 -6.36 3.86 -2.17
C LEU A 71 -6.06 5.33 -1.88
N VAL A 72 -4.81 5.75 -2.11
CA VAL A 72 -4.35 7.13 -1.97
C VAL A 72 -3.62 7.52 -3.24
N ASP A 73 -4.02 8.63 -3.86
CA ASP A 73 -3.32 9.20 -5.01
C ASP A 73 -2.35 10.29 -4.53
N SER A 74 -1.05 9.99 -4.53
CA SER A 74 -0.02 10.99 -4.23
C SER A 74 0.37 11.79 -5.48
N GLY A 75 -0.11 11.44 -6.66
CA GLY A 75 0.08 12.21 -7.89
C GLY A 75 -0.59 13.60 -7.85
N ALA A 76 -1.57 13.80 -6.94
CA ALA A 76 -2.13 15.10 -6.63
C ALA A 76 -1.21 15.98 -5.75
N ALA A 77 -0.14 15.41 -5.22
CA ALA A 77 0.79 16.05 -4.27
C ALA A 77 2.25 15.84 -4.73
N GLN A 78 2.57 16.22 -5.96
CA GLN A 78 3.87 15.96 -6.60
C GLN A 78 5.06 16.55 -5.85
N ASP A 79 4.85 17.63 -5.10
CA ASP A 79 5.88 18.31 -4.31
C ASP A 79 6.00 17.78 -2.87
N ILE A 80 5.17 16.81 -2.48
CA ILE A 80 5.19 16.22 -1.14
C ILE A 80 6.00 14.91 -1.18
N PRO A 81 7.11 14.82 -0.45
CA PRO A 81 7.84 13.57 -0.29
C PRO A 81 6.92 12.44 0.18
N VAL A 82 7.04 11.26 -0.41
CA VAL A 82 6.28 10.08 0.04
C VAL A 82 6.49 9.81 1.53
N SER A 83 7.67 10.10 2.08
CA SER A 83 7.95 10.04 3.53
C SER A 83 6.98 10.88 4.37
N ASP A 84 6.58 12.04 3.87
CA ASP A 84 5.73 12.99 4.58
C ASP A 84 4.27 12.54 4.52
N ILE A 85 3.87 11.93 3.40
CA ILE A 85 2.59 11.24 3.26
C ILE A 85 2.51 10.06 4.23
N LEU A 86 3.58 9.26 4.34
CA LEU A 86 3.66 8.15 5.29
C LEU A 86 3.57 8.64 6.74
N LEU A 87 4.28 9.72 7.08
CA LEU A 87 4.23 10.35 8.41
C LEU A 87 2.82 10.86 8.76
N ALA A 88 2.07 11.40 7.80
CA ALA A 88 0.69 11.85 8.02
C ALA A 88 -0.30 10.70 8.23
N LEU A 89 0.04 9.48 7.80
CA LEU A 89 -0.80 8.29 7.91
C LEU A 89 -0.60 7.52 9.23
N GLY A 90 0.43 7.85 10.03
CA GLY A 90 0.67 7.33 11.38
C GLY A 90 1.98 6.59 11.56
#